data_AF-A0AA37WXB8-F1
#
_entry.id   AF-A0AA37WXB8-F1
#
_cell.length_a   1.000
_cell.length_b   1.000
_cell.length_c   1.000
_cell.angle_alpha   90.00
_cell.angle_beta   90.00
_cell.angle_gamma   90.00
#
_symmetry.space_group_name_H-M   'P 1'
#
loop_
_entity.id
_entity.type
_entity.pdbx_description
1 polymer ?
#
loop_
_entity_poly.entity_id
_entity_poly.type
_entity_poly.pdbx_seq_one_letter_code
_entity_poly.pdbx_strand_id
1 'polypeptide(L)'
;MRTSSSQDELVKAFKALLKQEKFGSQGEIVTALQALGYDNINQSKVSRMLSKFGAVRTRNAKQEMVYCLPAELGVPTAGSPLKNLVIDVDHNHAMIVVRTSPGAAQLIARLLDSIGKADGILGTIAGDDTIFIAPADASRIEFTLDTVCELFNFSR
;
A
#
# COMPACT_ATOMS: atom_id res chain seq x y z
N MET A 1 33.42 5.10 -10.86
CA MET A 1 32.11 5.79 -10.76
C MET A 1 31.10 5.43 -11.87
N ARG A 2 31.26 4.33 -12.65
CA ARG A 2 30.33 3.97 -13.76
C ARG A 2 29.27 2.89 -13.42
N THR A 3 29.35 2.25 -12.26
CA THR A 3 28.54 1.06 -11.94
C THR A 3 27.20 1.34 -11.25
N SER A 4 27.04 2.48 -10.56
CA SER A 4 25.79 2.79 -9.84
C SER A 4 24.63 3.16 -10.78
N SER A 5 24.87 3.95 -11.83
CA SER A 5 23.78 4.42 -12.69
C SER A 5 23.11 3.31 -13.49
N SER A 6 23.89 2.33 -13.98
CA SER A 6 23.35 1.19 -14.74
C SER A 6 22.50 0.26 -13.85
N GLN A 7 22.85 0.13 -12.58
CA GLN A 7 22.07 -0.67 -11.63
C GLN A 7 20.76 0.03 -11.25
N ASP A 8 20.78 1.36 -11.10
CA ASP A 8 19.58 2.14 -10.84
C ASP A 8 18.62 2.15 -12.04
N GLU A 9 19.14 2.21 -13.26
CA GLU A 9 18.35 2.08 -14.49
C GLU A 9 17.71 0.69 -14.61
N LEU A 10 18.45 -0.37 -14.31
CA LEU A 10 17.91 -1.74 -14.28
C LEU A 10 16.76 -1.86 -13.28
N VAL A 11 16.91 -1.29 -12.07
CA VAL A 11 15.84 -1.29 -11.07
C VAL A 11 14.63 -0.51 -11.59
N LYS A 12 14.84 0.65 -12.22
CA LYS A 12 13.75 1.44 -12.82
C LYS A 12 13.01 0.66 -13.90
N ALA A 13 13.73 0.00 -14.81
CA ALA A 13 13.15 -0.83 -15.86
C ALA A 13 12.37 -2.03 -15.28
N PHE A 14 12.94 -2.74 -14.31
CA PHE A 14 12.27 -3.84 -13.61
C PHE A 14 10.96 -3.38 -12.97
N LYS A 15 10.97 -2.25 -12.26
CA LYS A 15 9.76 -1.68 -11.66
C LYS A 15 8.73 -1.29 -12.72
N ALA A 16 9.16 -0.75 -13.85
CA ALA A 16 8.27 -0.39 -14.96
C ALA A 16 7.61 -1.62 -15.62
N LEU A 17 8.32 -2.75 -15.72
CA LEU A 17 7.73 -4.00 -16.22
C LEU A 17 6.65 -4.53 -15.28
N LEU A 18 6.90 -4.56 -13.97
CA LEU A 18 5.93 -5.05 -13.00
C LEU A 18 4.67 -4.18 -12.91
N LYS A 19 4.75 -2.88 -13.23
CA LYS A 19 3.59 -1.99 -13.36
C LYS A 19 2.66 -2.32 -14.53
N GLN A 20 3.12 -3.12 -15.49
CA GLN A 20 2.28 -3.48 -16.64
C GLN A 20 1.29 -4.60 -16.32
N GLU A 21 1.45 -5.29 -15.19
CA GLU A 21 0.54 -6.36 -14.72
C GLU A 21 0.27 -7.46 -15.76
N LYS A 22 1.32 -7.87 -16.48
CA LYS A 22 1.25 -8.84 -17.58
C LYS A 22 2.11 -10.08 -17.40
N PHE A 23 3.09 -10.05 -16.50
CA PHE A 23 4.12 -11.09 -16.41
C PHE A 23 3.78 -12.10 -15.33
N GLY A 24 3.49 -13.34 -15.71
CA GLY A 24 3.06 -14.42 -14.82
C GLY A 24 4.20 -15.24 -14.23
N SER A 25 5.39 -15.18 -14.83
CA SER A 25 6.55 -15.98 -14.44
C SER A 25 7.86 -15.17 -14.37
N GLN A 26 8.83 -15.67 -13.59
CA GLN A 26 10.16 -15.07 -13.52
C GLN A 26 10.88 -15.14 -14.88
N GLY A 27 10.66 -16.20 -15.66
CA GLY A 27 11.24 -16.36 -16.99
C GLY A 27 10.78 -15.27 -17.95
N GLU A 28 9.49 -14.94 -17.95
CA GLU A 28 8.96 -13.84 -18.77
C GLU A 28 9.59 -12.49 -18.41
N ILE A 29 9.80 -12.22 -17.11
CA ILE A 29 10.47 -10.99 -16.65
C ILE A 29 11.94 -10.96 -17.11
N VAL A 30 12.64 -12.10 -17.09
CA VAL A 30 14.02 -12.22 -17.61
C VAL A 30 14.04 -11.89 -19.09
N THR A 31 13.18 -12.52 -19.89
CA THR A 31 13.10 -12.29 -21.34
C THR A 31 12.77 -10.84 -21.66
N ALA A 32 11.83 -10.23 -20.93
CA ALA A 32 11.47 -8.83 -21.12
C ALA A 32 12.62 -7.87 -20.76
N LEU A 33 13.39 -8.13 -19.70
CA LEU A 33 14.57 -7.34 -19.36
C LEU A 33 15.70 -7.51 -20.37
N GLN A 34 15.94 -8.72 -20.87
CA GLN A 34 16.94 -8.96 -21.92
C GLN A 34 16.58 -8.23 -23.22
N ALA A 35 15.30 -8.21 -23.60
CA ALA A 35 14.82 -7.44 -24.75
C ALA A 35 15.02 -5.93 -24.61
N LEU A 36 15.16 -5.41 -23.37
CA LEU A 36 15.51 -4.02 -23.08
C LEU A 36 17.04 -3.76 -23.03
N GLY A 37 17.86 -4.77 -23.34
CA GLY A 37 19.33 -4.67 -23.37
C GLY A 37 20.04 -5.11 -22.08
N TYR A 38 19.35 -5.77 -21.14
CA TYR A 38 19.95 -6.28 -19.91
C TYR A 38 20.37 -7.75 -20.03
N ASP A 39 21.37 -8.05 -20.87
CA ASP A 39 21.78 -9.43 -21.20
C ASP A 39 22.28 -10.25 -20.00
N ASN A 40 22.86 -9.59 -19.00
CA ASN A 40 23.39 -10.21 -17.78
C ASN A 40 22.32 -10.51 -16.71
N ILE A 41 21.03 -10.45 -17.05
CA ILE A 41 19.92 -10.85 -16.16
C ILE A 41 19.61 -12.34 -16.33
N ASN A 42 19.40 -13.01 -15.19
CA ASN A 42 19.00 -14.41 -15.13
C ASN A 42 17.90 -14.61 -14.08
N GLN A 43 17.32 -15.80 -14.05
CA GLN A 43 16.20 -16.11 -13.18
C GLN A 43 16.55 -15.95 -11.69
N SER A 44 17.76 -16.35 -11.27
CA SER A 44 18.20 -16.20 -9.87
C SER A 44 18.28 -14.72 -9.46
N LYS A 45 18.75 -13.84 -10.36
CA LYS A 45 18.84 -12.40 -10.11
C LYS A 45 17.46 -11.75 -10.06
N VAL A 46 16.55 -12.12 -10.97
CA VAL A 46 15.15 -11.68 -10.94
C VAL A 46 14.43 -12.16 -9.68
N SER A 47 14.61 -13.41 -9.28
CA SER A 47 14.04 -13.96 -8.04
C SER A 47 14.46 -13.13 -6.82
N ARG A 48 15.76 -12.84 -6.69
CA ARG A 48 16.28 -11.96 -5.62
C ARG A 48 15.71 -10.54 -5.70
N MET A 49 15.52 -9.99 -6.90
CA MET A 49 14.91 -8.66 -7.08
C MET A 49 13.43 -8.65 -6.68
N LEU A 50 12.65 -9.67 -7.07
CA LEU A 50 11.26 -9.84 -6.66
C LEU A 50 11.14 -9.87 -5.14
N SER A 51 11.95 -10.69 -4.47
CA SER A 51 11.99 -10.73 -2.99
C SER A 51 12.44 -9.39 -2.39
N LYS A 52 13.51 -8.78 -2.93
CA LYS A 52 14.07 -7.52 -2.42
C LYS A 52 13.08 -6.36 -2.50
N PHE A 53 12.27 -6.31 -3.54
CA PHE A 53 11.31 -5.23 -3.78
C PHE A 53 9.88 -5.61 -3.38
N GLY A 54 9.70 -6.76 -2.70
CA GLY A 54 8.41 -7.20 -2.17
C GLY A 54 7.36 -7.52 -3.21
N ALA A 55 7.74 -7.90 -4.43
CA ALA A 55 6.78 -8.23 -5.49
C ALA A 55 5.87 -9.39 -5.08
N VAL A 56 4.57 -9.24 -5.35
CA VAL A 56 3.55 -10.25 -5.06
C VAL A 56 2.90 -10.74 -6.35
N ARG A 57 2.20 -11.88 -6.28
CA ARG A 57 1.37 -12.36 -7.40
C ARG A 57 -0.09 -12.04 -7.13
N THR A 58 -0.75 -11.38 -8.08
CA THR A 58 -2.18 -11.03 -8.02
C THR A 58 -2.89 -11.40 -9.31
N ARG A 59 -4.23 -11.37 -9.32
CA ARG A 59 -5.01 -11.44 -10.55
C ARG A 59 -5.15 -10.04 -11.15
N ASN A 60 -4.80 -9.89 -12.44
CA ASN A 60 -5.07 -8.66 -13.17
C ASN A 60 -6.56 -8.57 -13.61
N ALA A 61 -6.94 -7.47 -14.26
CA ALA A 61 -8.30 -7.26 -14.80
C ALA A 61 -8.75 -8.34 -15.80
N LYS A 62 -7.81 -9.10 -16.38
CA LYS A 62 -8.06 -10.22 -17.30
C LYS A 62 -8.11 -11.58 -16.61
N GLN A 63 -8.12 -11.62 -15.27
CA GLN A 63 -8.11 -12.83 -14.44
C GLN A 63 -6.81 -13.67 -14.52
N GLU A 64 -5.72 -13.10 -15.03
CA GLU A 64 -4.42 -13.75 -15.16
C GLU A 64 -3.57 -13.51 -13.90
N MET A 65 -2.87 -14.56 -13.42
CA MET A 65 -1.98 -14.47 -12.26
C MET A 65 -0.64 -13.85 -12.64
N VAL A 66 -0.40 -12.60 -12.25
CA VAL A 66 0.77 -11.80 -12.65
C VAL A 66 1.55 -11.28 -11.45
N TYR A 67 2.85 -11.04 -11.65
CA TYR A 67 3.67 -10.29 -10.71
C TYR A 67 3.35 -8.80 -10.81
N CYS A 68 3.10 -8.18 -9.67
CA CYS A 68 3.07 -6.74 -9.52
C CYS A 68 4.01 -6.34 -8.38
N LEU A 69 4.53 -5.12 -8.46
CA LEU A 69 5.08 -4.51 -7.26
C LEU A 69 3.91 -4.01 -6.43
N PRO A 70 3.95 -4.14 -5.11
CA PRO A 70 2.96 -3.55 -4.22
C PRO A 70 3.01 -2.02 -4.22
N ALA A 71 3.49 -1.36 -5.27
CA ALA A 71 3.51 0.09 -5.33
C ALA A 71 2.08 0.56 -5.05
N GLU A 72 1.86 1.08 -3.84
CA GLU A 72 0.58 1.54 -3.30
C GLU A 72 -0.39 0.48 -2.71
N LEU A 73 0.12 -0.68 -2.27
CA LEU A 73 -0.42 -1.39 -1.09
C LEU A 73 0.52 -1.03 0.07
N GLY A 74 0.27 0.11 0.70
CA GLY A 74 1.20 0.86 1.56
C GLY A 74 2.03 0.04 2.54
N VAL A 75 3.34 0.01 2.34
CA VAL A 75 4.23 0.03 3.49
C VAL A 75 4.76 1.46 3.56
N PRO A 76 4.36 2.27 4.55
CA PRO A 76 4.89 3.61 4.68
C PRO A 76 6.38 3.52 4.90
N THR A 77 7.13 4.08 3.95
CA THR A 77 8.48 4.53 4.28
C THR A 77 8.32 5.75 5.20
N ALA A 78 9.27 6.03 6.08
CA ALA A 78 9.21 7.11 7.08
C ALA A 78 8.96 8.55 6.53
N GLY A 79 8.84 8.72 5.20
CA GLY A 79 8.45 9.96 4.53
C GLY A 79 7.21 9.88 3.63
N SER A 80 6.46 8.77 3.63
CA SER A 80 5.15 8.71 2.96
C SER A 80 4.13 9.51 3.78
N PRO A 81 3.32 10.39 3.17
CA PRO A 81 2.26 11.07 3.91
C PRO A 81 1.36 9.98 4.52
N LEU A 82 1.19 10.01 5.85
CA LEU A 82 0.38 9.06 6.62
C LEU A 82 -1.01 8.83 6.00
N LYS A 83 -1.50 9.84 5.28
CA LYS A 83 -2.74 9.88 4.49
C LYS A 83 -2.86 8.78 3.43
N ASN A 84 -1.76 8.38 2.80
CA ASN A 84 -1.77 7.38 1.72
C ASN A 84 -1.84 5.92 2.24
N LEU A 85 -1.92 5.74 3.56
CA LEU A 85 -1.96 4.43 4.19
C LEU A 85 -3.37 3.94 4.45
N VAL A 86 -4.34 4.85 4.43
CA VAL A 86 -5.76 4.54 4.52
C VAL A 86 -6.24 4.12 3.14
N ILE A 87 -6.76 2.90 3.06
CA ILE A 87 -7.28 2.29 1.84
C ILE A 87 -8.79 2.52 1.76
N ASP A 88 -9.48 2.44 2.89
CA ASP A 88 -10.93 2.50 2.95
C ASP A 88 -11.40 3.02 4.32
N VAL A 89 -12.54 3.70 4.34
CA VAL A 89 -13.20 4.18 5.56
C VAL A 89 -14.70 4.00 5.39
N ASP A 90 -15.29 3.20 6.27
CA ASP A 90 -16.73 2.93 6.26
C ASP A 90 -17.27 2.88 7.70
N HIS A 91 -18.59 2.91 7.87
CA HIS A 91 -19.21 2.82 9.19
C HIS A 91 -20.42 1.89 9.22
N ASN A 92 -20.87 1.60 10.42
CA ASN A 92 -22.23 1.13 10.67
C ASN A 92 -22.93 2.10 11.64
N HIS A 93 -24.04 1.69 12.23
CA HIS A 93 -24.78 2.56 13.16
C HIS A 93 -24.09 2.79 14.52
N ALA A 94 -22.93 2.19 14.79
CA ALA A 94 -22.28 2.21 16.10
C ALA A 94 -20.76 2.48 16.06
N MET A 95 -20.07 2.16 14.97
CA MET A 95 -18.62 2.28 14.87
C MET A 95 -18.16 2.62 13.45
N ILE A 96 -16.98 3.21 13.36
CA ILE A 96 -16.29 3.46 12.08
C ILE A 96 -15.15 2.46 11.96
N VAL A 97 -14.95 1.93 10.76
CA VAL A 97 -13.88 1.00 10.42
C VAL A 97 -12.98 1.66 9.38
N VAL A 98 -11.70 1.77 9.70
CA VAL A 98 -10.66 2.24 8.79
C VAL A 98 -9.82 1.05 8.36
N ARG A 99 -9.73 0.80 7.06
CA ARG A 99 -8.80 -0.18 6.50
C ARG A 99 -7.53 0.53 6.09
N THR A 100 -6.41 0.01 6.54
CA THR A 100 -5.10 0.53 6.19
C THR A 100 -4.32 -0.49 5.40
N SER A 101 -3.18 -0.06 4.90
CA SER A 101 -2.20 -0.99 4.36
C SER A 101 -1.58 -1.85 5.48
N PRO A 102 -1.06 -3.06 5.17
CA PRO A 102 -0.56 -3.98 6.19
C PRO A 102 0.50 -3.38 7.11
N GLY A 103 0.36 -3.60 8.41
CA GLY A 103 1.25 -3.07 9.44
C GLY A 103 1.12 -1.56 9.72
N ALA A 104 0.20 -0.85 9.06
CA ALA A 104 0.02 0.60 9.24
C ALA A 104 -1.05 0.98 10.27
N ALA A 105 -1.94 0.05 10.65
CA ALA A 105 -3.11 0.37 11.46
C ALA A 105 -2.74 0.99 12.81
N GLN A 106 -1.71 0.47 13.48
CA GLN A 106 -1.30 0.95 14.79
C GLN A 106 -0.68 2.37 14.75
N LEU A 107 -0.01 2.72 13.67
CA LEU A 107 0.52 4.07 13.46
C LEU A 107 -0.61 5.08 13.26
N ILE A 108 -1.59 4.72 12.43
CA ILE A 108 -2.77 5.55 12.14
C ILE A 108 -3.65 5.73 13.39
N ALA A 109 -3.86 4.67 14.17
CA ALA A 109 -4.64 4.75 15.41
C ALA A 109 -4.03 5.72 16.43
N ARG A 110 -2.68 5.74 16.58
CA ARG A 110 -2.02 6.73 17.45
C ARG A 110 -2.24 8.18 17.02
N LEU A 111 -2.40 8.44 15.72
CA LEU A 111 -2.74 9.77 15.22
C LEU A 111 -4.19 10.12 15.53
N LEU A 112 -5.11 9.17 15.35
CA LEU A 112 -6.52 9.34 15.71
C LEU A 112 -6.71 9.60 17.20
N ASP A 113 -5.95 8.92 18.06
CA ASP A 113 -5.97 9.12 19.51
C ASP A 113 -5.52 10.54 19.91
N SER A 114 -4.71 11.21 19.09
CA SER A 114 -4.23 12.58 19.38
C SER A 114 -5.27 13.68 19.15
N ILE A 115 -6.34 13.37 18.41
CA ILE A 115 -7.44 14.28 18.11
C ILE A 115 -8.39 14.36 19.32
N GLY A 116 -8.65 13.21 19.96
CA GLY A 116 -9.38 13.13 21.21
C GLY A 116 -10.91 13.31 21.07
N LYS A 117 -11.58 13.46 22.22
CA LYS A 117 -13.05 13.44 22.32
C LYS A 117 -13.75 14.65 21.71
N ALA A 118 -13.06 15.78 21.59
CA ALA A 118 -13.65 17.03 21.10
C ALA A 118 -14.18 16.89 19.66
N ASP A 119 -13.53 16.05 18.87
CA ASP A 119 -13.84 15.79 17.47
C ASP A 119 -14.67 14.50 17.28
N GLY A 120 -15.28 14.01 18.35
CA GLY A 120 -16.25 12.91 18.29
C GLY A 120 -15.67 11.50 18.34
N ILE A 121 -14.37 11.33 18.62
CA ILE A 121 -13.73 10.01 18.81
C ILE A 121 -13.65 9.67 20.30
N LEU A 122 -14.34 8.61 20.74
CA LEU A 122 -14.26 8.11 22.11
C LEU A 122 -12.97 7.32 22.35
N GLY A 123 -12.53 6.55 21.35
CA GLY A 123 -11.30 5.77 21.38
C GLY A 123 -11.14 4.89 20.14
N THR A 124 -9.94 4.32 19.98
CA THR A 124 -9.61 3.45 18.85
C THR A 124 -9.03 2.11 19.28
N ILE A 125 -9.22 1.07 18.46
CA ILE A 125 -8.56 -0.23 18.59
C ILE A 125 -7.97 -0.60 17.23
N ALA A 126 -6.66 -0.79 17.17
CA ALA A 126 -5.96 -1.20 15.96
C ALA A 126 -5.59 -2.69 15.98
N GLY A 127 -5.82 -3.35 14.85
CA GLY A 127 -5.17 -4.60 14.47
C GLY A 127 -3.92 -4.34 13.63
N ASP A 128 -3.68 -5.19 12.63
CA ASP A 128 -2.56 -5.04 11.69
C ASP A 128 -2.88 -4.10 10.51
N ASP A 129 -4.06 -4.28 9.92
CA ASP A 129 -4.51 -3.56 8.72
C ASP A 129 -5.91 -2.91 8.89
N THR A 130 -6.46 -2.98 10.10
CA THR A 130 -7.84 -2.55 10.38
C THR A 130 -7.90 -1.83 11.72
N ILE A 131 -8.63 -0.72 11.78
CA ILE A 131 -8.86 0.08 12.98
C ILE A 131 -10.35 0.22 13.21
N PHE A 132 -10.80 -0.03 14.43
CA PHE A 132 -12.14 0.32 14.88
C PHE A 132 -12.09 1.61 15.67
N ILE A 133 -12.97 2.54 15.32
CA ILE A 133 -13.15 3.81 16.00
C ILE A 133 -14.53 3.79 16.67
N ALA A 134 -14.53 3.94 17.98
CA ALA A 134 -15.75 4.16 18.74
C ALA A 134 -16.06 5.67 18.74
N PRO A 135 -17.20 6.11 18.19
CA PRO A 135 -17.62 7.50 18.29
C PRO A 135 -18.03 7.84 19.74
N ALA A 136 -17.87 9.11 20.13
CA ALA A 136 -18.35 9.62 21.41
C ALA A 136 -19.88 9.62 21.52
N ASP A 137 -20.55 9.78 20.38
CA ASP A 137 -22.00 9.71 20.24
C ASP A 137 -22.35 9.02 18.91
N ALA A 138 -22.94 7.84 18.99
CA ALA A 138 -23.32 7.04 17.82
C ALA A 138 -24.38 7.75 16.95
N SER A 139 -25.20 8.64 17.51
CA SER A 139 -26.17 9.41 16.72
C SER A 139 -25.53 10.45 15.80
N ARG A 140 -24.26 10.80 16.07
CA ARG A 140 -23.46 11.77 15.30
C ARG A 140 -22.34 11.10 14.51
N ILE A 141 -22.48 9.82 14.20
CA ILE A 141 -21.39 9.06 13.57
C ILE A 141 -20.97 9.60 12.21
N GLU A 142 -21.89 10.17 11.43
CA GLU A 142 -21.55 10.84 10.15
C GLU A 142 -20.60 12.03 10.36
N PHE A 143 -20.80 12.83 11.41
CA PHE A 143 -19.91 13.94 11.74
C PHE A 143 -18.50 13.43 12.13
N THR A 144 -18.44 12.36 12.92
CA THR A 144 -17.16 11.73 13.26
C THR A 144 -16.50 11.14 12.01
N LEU A 145 -17.27 10.53 11.12
CA LEU A 145 -16.78 9.97 9.86
C LEU A 145 -16.20 11.06 8.95
N ASP A 146 -16.89 12.18 8.78
CA ASP A 146 -16.41 13.30 7.96
C ASP A 146 -15.10 13.87 8.51
N THR A 147 -14.99 14.01 9.82
CA THR A 147 -13.74 14.43 10.48
C THR A 147 -12.59 13.46 10.20
N VAL A 148 -12.86 12.14 10.27
CA VAL A 148 -11.86 11.10 9.96
C VAL A 148 -11.46 11.17 8.49
N CYS A 149 -12.40 11.37 7.57
CA CYS A 149 -12.11 11.50 6.14
C CYS A 149 -11.28 12.76 5.83
N GLU A 150 -11.62 13.91 6.43
CA GLU A 150 -10.87 15.17 6.26
C GLU A 150 -9.42 15.04 6.75
N LEU A 151 -9.20 14.39 7.89
CA LEU A 151 -7.87 14.17 8.45
C LEU A 151 -6.95 13.44 7.46
N PHE A 152 -7.48 12.43 6.78
CA PHE A 152 -6.74 11.62 5.82
C PHE A 152 -6.86 12.10 4.37
N ASN A 153 -7.54 13.22 4.11
CA ASN A 153 -7.89 13.68 2.76
C ASN A 153 -8.54 12.56 1.92
N PHE A 154 -9.34 11.71 2.57
CA PHE A 154 -10.01 10.61 1.91
C PHE A 154 -11.31 11.13 1.27
N SER A 155 -11.44 11.01 -0.04
CA SER A 155 -12.69 11.30 -0.74
C SER A 155 -13.55 10.05 -0.74
N ARG A 156 -14.78 10.16 -0.24
CA ARG A 156 -15.82 9.14 -0.44
C ARG A 156 -16.11 8.94 -1.93
#